data_AF-A0A6J0VEA1-F1
#
_entry.id   AF-A0A6J0VEA1-F1
#
_cell.length_a   1.000
_cell.length_b   1.000
_cell.length_c   1.000
_cell.angle_alpha   90.00
_cell.angle_beta   90.00
_cell.angle_gamma   90.00
#
_symmetry.space_group_name_H-M   'P 1'
#
loop_
_entity.id
_entity.type
_entity.pdbx_description
1 polymer ?
#
loop_
_entity_poly.entity_id
_entity_poly.type
_entity_poly.pdbx_seq_one_letter_code
_entity_poly.pdbx_strand_id
1 'polypeptide(L)'
;MNLKYVLLGMLYFVQGIPYGLQSGLLPVYLRTLGHSFTRISLAKVLYMPWILKVMWAPLVDHYFGKKTWLMLTMSGLALACLGCSLTSPEVSFLPVAGIFLLMNFFASIQDIAVDGVAVQLLVHEEVGYGNTIQVVAYKLGSVMAGGGLLTFLHQLGWGALFVYLAVVYALAIGLTWISDLRVKQRRASMDSYIRASRSNPWRIFRDIIYVPDTPWTAGFVFIYKLGEQGAIAMFPLFLLDHDFSPQKLGFWNGVVSMVFSIAGSSLGGHLIPRQSGGRVEHLPSALCGRANHHPHLQHDDALLAKGPGEHPGHSLQLPGHPGSLGQAGLQHPGGQPGGRAGLRERLRHLPLPLLPLRHVRAAGPRLTGTHRKTTRGEGSGAAT
;
A
#
# COMPACT_ATOMS: atom_id res chain seq x y z
N MET A 1 23.63 -6.13 4.36
CA MET A 1 22.20 -5.79 4.14
C MET A 1 22.11 -4.74 3.05
N ASN A 2 21.21 -4.89 2.09
CA ASN A 2 21.03 -3.88 1.02
C ASN A 2 20.57 -2.55 1.64
N LEU A 3 21.31 -1.46 1.38
CA LEU A 3 21.07 -0.13 1.95
C LEU A 3 19.62 0.37 1.70
N LYS A 4 19.02 0.00 0.56
CA LYS A 4 17.62 0.28 0.22
C LYS A 4 16.61 -0.28 1.23
N TYR A 5 16.83 -1.49 1.76
CA TYR A 5 15.91 -2.10 2.73
C TYR A 5 16.00 -1.44 4.09
N VAL A 6 17.20 -1.07 4.51
CA VAL A 6 17.41 -0.33 5.76
C VAL A 6 16.73 1.03 5.68
N LEU A 7 16.89 1.72 4.55
CA LEU A 7 16.26 3.02 4.32
C LEU A 7 14.74 2.91 4.31
N LEU A 8 14.15 1.98 3.56
CA LEU A 8 12.71 1.75 3.56
C LEU A 8 12.20 1.38 4.95
N GLY A 9 12.91 0.49 5.66
CA GLY A 9 12.58 0.13 7.02
C GLY A 9 12.56 1.35 7.94
N MET A 10 13.56 2.23 7.87
CA MET A 10 13.58 3.45 8.67
C MET A 10 12.42 4.39 8.31
N LEU A 11 12.17 4.62 7.02
CA LEU A 11 11.09 5.50 6.56
C LEU A 11 9.71 5.00 7.01
N TYR A 12 9.45 3.70 6.84
CA TYR A 12 8.20 3.07 7.30
C TYR A 12 8.09 3.04 8.82
N PHE A 13 9.20 2.87 9.55
CA PHE A 13 9.21 2.97 11.00
C PHE A 13 8.76 4.35 11.48
N VAL A 14 9.35 5.40 10.91
CA VAL A 14 9.01 6.78 11.25
C VAL A 14 7.57 7.12 10.85
N GLN A 15 7.08 6.61 9.73
CA GLN A 15 5.69 6.72 9.30
C GLN A 15 4.70 6.03 10.27
N GLY A 16 5.13 5.01 11.01
CA GLY A 16 4.32 4.34 12.02
C GLY A 16 4.09 5.14 13.30
N ILE A 17 4.97 6.11 13.61
CA ILE A 17 4.94 6.88 14.86
C ILE A 17 3.61 7.65 15.04
N PRO A 18 3.15 8.47 14.07
CA PRO A 18 1.91 9.24 14.22
C PRO A 18 0.68 8.36 14.45
N TYR A 19 0.63 7.20 13.78
CA TYR A 19 -0.44 6.23 13.99
C TYR A 19 -0.38 5.61 15.38
N GLY A 20 0.81 5.23 15.88
CA GLY A 20 0.99 4.72 17.24
C GLY A 20 0.58 5.71 18.33
N LEU A 21 0.93 6.99 18.14
CA LEU A 21 0.52 8.06 19.05
C LEU A 21 -1.00 8.19 19.11
N GLN A 22 -1.68 8.18 17.97
CA GLN A 22 -3.11 8.39 17.88
C GLN A 22 -3.93 7.15 18.28
N SER A 23 -3.44 5.93 18.00
CA SER A 23 -4.14 4.67 18.28
C SER A 23 -3.86 4.11 19.67
N GLY A 24 -2.66 4.34 20.21
CA GLY A 24 -2.23 3.81 21.50
C GLY A 24 -2.14 4.88 22.58
N LEU A 25 -1.25 5.86 22.40
CA LEU A 25 -0.88 6.80 23.47
C LEU A 25 -2.03 7.75 23.83
N LEU A 26 -2.59 8.46 22.84
CA LEU A 26 -3.61 9.48 23.04
C LEU A 26 -4.89 8.95 23.74
N PRO A 27 -5.54 7.87 23.30
CA PRO A 27 -6.78 7.41 23.93
C PRO A 27 -6.57 6.95 25.38
N VAL A 28 -5.44 6.29 25.67
CA VAL A 28 -5.12 5.86 27.03
C VAL A 28 -4.82 7.05 27.92
N TYR A 29 -4.03 8.02 27.43
CA TYR A 29 -3.71 9.22 28.19
C TYR A 29 -4.94 10.10 28.46
N LEU A 30 -5.82 10.30 27.47
CA LEU A 30 -7.09 11.01 27.70
C LEU A 30 -7.96 10.31 28.74
N ARG A 31 -7.93 8.97 28.77
CA ARG A 31 -8.69 8.18 29.75
C ARG A 31 -8.12 8.33 31.17
N THR A 32 -6.80 8.44 31.33
CA THR A 32 -6.17 8.72 32.64
C THR A 32 -6.47 10.12 33.15
N LEU A 33 -6.70 11.08 32.26
CA LEU A 33 -7.17 12.43 32.60
C LEU A 33 -8.69 12.50 32.91
N GLY A 34 -9.40 11.37 32.87
CA GLY A 34 -10.83 11.32 33.18
C GLY A 34 -11.76 11.75 32.05
N HIS A 35 -11.29 11.88 30.81
CA HIS A 35 -12.18 12.18 29.68
C HIS A 35 -13.13 11.02 29.37
N SER A 36 -14.34 11.38 28.91
CA SER A 36 -15.37 10.40 28.53
C SER A 36 -15.00 9.61 27.27
N PHE A 37 -15.52 8.38 27.16
CA PHE A 37 -15.38 7.54 25.97
C PHE A 37 -15.86 8.24 24.69
N THR A 38 -16.87 9.10 24.78
CA THR A 38 -17.35 9.91 23.67
C THR A 38 -16.28 10.85 23.14
N ARG A 39 -15.55 11.57 24.02
CA ARG A 39 -14.47 12.47 23.61
C ARG A 39 -13.28 11.71 23.00
N ILE A 40 -12.93 10.58 23.59
CA ILE A 40 -11.89 9.69 23.06
C ILE A 40 -12.28 9.17 21.67
N SER A 41 -13.55 8.81 21.48
CA SER A 41 -14.07 8.37 20.19
C SER A 41 -14.09 9.50 19.16
N LEU A 42 -14.47 10.71 19.57
CA LEU A 42 -14.41 11.91 18.72
C LEU A 42 -12.98 12.25 18.31
N ALA A 43 -11.96 11.95 19.13
CA ALA A 43 -10.56 12.13 18.75
C ALA A 43 -10.16 11.28 17.52
N LYS A 44 -10.92 10.25 17.13
CA LYS A 44 -10.70 9.54 15.86
C LYS A 44 -10.91 10.44 14.63
N VAL A 45 -11.61 11.57 14.75
CA VAL A 45 -11.72 12.58 13.67
C VAL A 45 -10.36 13.09 13.23
N LEU A 46 -9.35 13.02 14.10
CA LEU A 46 -7.97 13.42 13.78
C LEU A 46 -7.32 12.52 12.71
N TYR A 47 -7.90 11.35 12.42
CA TYR A 47 -7.51 10.50 11.28
C TYR A 47 -8.05 10.97 9.92
N MET A 48 -8.88 12.02 9.88
CA MET A 48 -9.46 12.56 8.63
C MET A 48 -8.43 12.71 7.50
N PRO A 49 -7.18 13.17 7.75
CA PRO A 49 -6.21 13.30 6.67
C PRO A 49 -5.92 12.00 5.92
N TRP A 50 -5.96 10.83 6.59
CA TRP A 50 -5.73 9.54 5.93
C TRP A 50 -6.80 9.21 4.88
N ILE A 51 -8.04 9.68 5.09
CA ILE A 51 -9.13 9.52 4.13
C ILE A 51 -8.95 10.49 2.96
N LEU A 52 -8.57 11.73 3.28
CA LEU A 52 -8.38 12.79 2.29
C LEU A 52 -7.07 12.66 1.50
N LYS A 53 -6.21 11.67 1.80
CA LYS A 53 -4.89 11.53 1.16
C LYS A 53 -4.93 11.43 -0.37
N VAL A 54 -6.04 10.92 -0.91
CA VAL A 54 -6.29 10.88 -2.36
C VAL A 54 -6.29 12.28 -2.99
N MET A 55 -6.68 13.32 -2.24
CA MET A 55 -6.75 14.70 -2.73
C MET A 55 -5.36 15.31 -2.97
N TRP A 56 -4.38 15.01 -2.11
CA TRP A 56 -3.02 15.53 -2.25
C TRP A 56 -2.04 14.56 -2.88
N ALA A 57 -2.41 13.30 -3.14
CA ALA A 57 -1.55 12.37 -3.88
C ALA A 57 -1.04 12.94 -5.23
N PRO A 58 -1.88 13.55 -6.08
CA PRO A 58 -1.42 14.17 -7.32
C PRO A 58 -0.43 15.33 -7.09
N LEU A 59 -0.60 16.07 -5.99
CA LEU A 59 0.28 17.16 -5.61
C LEU A 59 1.68 16.62 -5.26
N VAL A 60 1.74 15.55 -4.48
CA VAL A 60 2.99 14.90 -4.06
C VAL A 60 3.69 14.18 -5.21
N ASP A 61 2.95 13.74 -6.22
CA ASP A 61 3.51 13.16 -7.45
C ASP A 61 4.07 14.22 -8.40
N HIS A 62 3.48 15.42 -8.43
CA HIS A 62 3.85 16.45 -9.38
C HIS A 62 4.93 17.41 -8.87
N TYR A 63 4.75 17.93 -7.66
CA TYR A 63 5.63 18.94 -7.09
C TYR A 63 6.81 18.27 -6.40
N PHE A 64 8.00 18.89 -6.47
CA PHE A 64 9.24 18.44 -5.81
C PHE A 64 9.68 16.99 -6.11
N GLY A 65 10.88 16.63 -5.65
CA GLY A 65 11.31 15.22 -5.64
C GLY A 65 10.72 14.50 -4.44
N LYS A 66 10.56 13.17 -4.52
CA LYS A 66 10.10 12.36 -3.37
C LYS A 66 10.99 12.55 -2.15
N LYS A 67 12.31 12.63 -2.34
CA LYS A 67 13.27 12.97 -1.27
C LYS A 67 12.95 14.31 -0.60
N THR A 68 12.62 15.34 -1.37
CA THR A 68 12.24 16.66 -0.84
C THR A 68 10.95 16.60 -0.03
N TRP A 69 9.93 15.86 -0.51
CA TRP A 69 8.69 15.64 0.26
C TRP A 69 8.94 14.90 1.56
N LEU A 70 9.78 13.86 1.54
CA LEU A 70 10.17 13.15 2.76
C LEU A 70 10.83 14.10 3.77
N MET A 71 11.78 14.92 3.32
CA MET A 71 12.44 15.91 4.17
C MET A 71 11.44 16.92 4.74
N LEU A 72 10.53 17.45 3.91
CA LEU A 72 9.54 18.44 4.33
C LEU A 72 8.55 17.88 5.34
N THR A 73 8.01 16.68 5.07
CA THR A 73 7.04 16.02 5.94
C THR A 73 7.66 15.59 7.25
N MET A 74 8.86 15.00 7.25
CA MET A 74 9.58 14.67 8.48
C MET A 74 9.94 15.91 9.29
N SER A 75 10.28 17.02 8.64
CA SER A 75 10.53 18.29 9.34
C SER A 75 9.24 18.82 9.97
N GLY A 76 8.11 18.76 9.26
CA GLY A 76 6.80 19.12 9.78
C GLY A 76 6.39 18.25 10.97
N LEU A 77 6.67 16.94 10.93
CA LEU A 77 6.43 16.01 12.04
C LEU A 77 7.33 16.31 13.24
N ALA A 78 8.61 16.60 13.03
CA ALA A 78 9.53 17.00 14.09
C ALA A 78 9.07 18.31 14.78
N LEU A 79 8.67 19.31 13.99
CA LEU A 79 8.13 20.56 14.52
C LEU A 79 6.80 20.36 15.26
N ALA A 80 5.92 19.49 14.76
CA ALA A 80 4.68 19.14 15.44
C ALA A 80 4.98 18.44 16.78
N CYS A 81 5.98 17.55 16.84
CA CYS A 81 6.46 16.95 18.08
C CYS A 81 6.95 18.03 19.05
N LEU A 82 7.80 18.97 18.61
CA LEU A 82 8.26 20.07 19.46
C LEU A 82 7.11 20.94 19.94
N GLY A 83 6.14 21.27 19.09
CA GLY A 83 4.92 21.97 19.50
C GLY A 83 4.17 21.21 20.60
N CYS A 84 4.01 19.89 20.42
CA CYS A 84 3.37 19.03 21.41
C CYS A 84 4.15 18.95 22.73
N SER A 85 5.49 19.08 22.69
CA SER A 85 6.31 19.10 23.90
C SER A 85 6.03 20.32 24.79
N LEU A 86 5.59 21.42 24.19
CA LEU A 86 5.25 22.67 24.88
C LEU A 86 3.77 22.73 25.29
N THR A 87 2.92 21.90 24.71
CA THR A 87 1.47 21.86 24.97
C THR A 87 1.08 20.52 25.60
N SER A 88 0.78 20.51 26.90
CA SER A 88 0.26 19.30 27.55
C SER A 88 -1.28 19.22 27.42
N PRO A 89 -1.84 18.01 27.23
CA PRO A 89 -3.30 17.82 27.19
C PRO A 89 -3.98 18.13 28.53
N GLU A 90 -3.21 18.14 29.62
CA GLU A 90 -3.65 18.55 30.97
C GLU A 90 -4.06 20.03 31.02
N VAL A 91 -3.41 20.88 30.22
CA VAL A 91 -3.70 22.33 30.18
C VAL A 91 -4.84 22.61 29.21
N SER A 92 -4.77 22.07 27.99
CA SER A 92 -5.84 22.22 27.00
C SER A 92 -5.78 21.15 25.91
N PHE A 93 -6.89 20.46 25.70
CA PHE A 93 -6.99 19.41 24.69
C PHE A 93 -7.02 19.96 23.25
N LEU A 94 -7.62 21.12 23.02
CA LEU A 94 -7.86 21.62 21.65
C LEU A 94 -6.57 21.94 20.88
N PRO A 95 -5.55 22.60 21.46
CA PRO A 95 -4.25 22.79 20.82
C PRO A 95 -3.55 21.47 20.51
N VAL A 96 -3.58 20.52 21.44
CA VAL A 96 -3.01 19.18 21.24
C VAL A 96 -3.72 18.48 20.08
N ALA A 97 -5.04 18.50 20.05
CA ALA A 97 -5.82 17.93 18.96
C ALA A 97 -5.45 18.55 17.60
N GLY A 98 -5.25 19.87 17.54
CA GLY A 98 -4.77 20.57 16.34
C GLY A 98 -3.37 20.10 15.90
N ILE A 99 -2.45 19.91 16.85
CA ILE A 99 -1.11 19.39 16.57
C ILE A 99 -1.17 17.94 16.06
N PHE A 100 -1.99 17.09 16.68
CA PHE A 100 -2.19 15.72 16.21
C PHE A 100 -2.85 15.66 14.83
N LEU A 101 -3.79 16.56 14.52
CA LEU A 101 -4.35 16.70 13.18
C LEU A 101 -3.25 17.05 12.17
N LEU A 102 -2.37 17.99 12.52
CA LEU A 102 -1.22 18.40 11.71
C LEU A 102 -0.21 17.25 11.53
N MET A 103 0.04 16.46 12.58
CA MET A 103 0.85 15.24 12.48
C MET A 103 0.24 14.25 11.49
N ASN A 104 -1.06 13.97 11.58
CA ASN A 104 -1.74 13.08 10.65
C ASN A 104 -1.70 13.62 9.21
N PHE A 105 -1.80 14.94 9.02
CA PHE A 105 -1.64 15.58 7.72
C PHE A 105 -0.25 15.33 7.14
N PHE A 106 0.83 15.65 7.86
CA PHE A 106 2.18 15.39 7.38
C PHE A 106 2.46 13.89 7.18
N ALA A 107 1.99 13.02 8.08
CA ALA A 107 2.14 11.58 7.98
C ALA A 107 1.48 11.02 6.72
N SER A 108 0.29 11.51 6.35
CA SER A 108 -0.41 11.07 5.15
C SER A 108 0.29 11.51 3.86
N ILE A 109 0.97 12.66 3.85
CA ILE A 109 1.81 13.11 2.73
C ILE A 109 3.09 12.27 2.68
N GLN A 110 3.68 11.98 3.84
CA GLN A 110 4.85 11.12 3.97
C GLN A 110 4.56 9.72 3.43
N ASP A 111 3.42 9.13 3.76
CA ASP A 111 2.95 7.83 3.26
C ASP A 111 3.00 7.76 1.72
N ILE A 112 2.42 8.75 1.04
CA ILE A 112 2.46 8.84 -0.43
C ILE A 112 3.90 8.96 -0.95
N ALA A 113 4.74 9.74 -0.28
CA ALA A 113 6.13 9.92 -0.68
C ALA A 113 6.96 8.64 -0.48
N VAL A 114 6.81 7.95 0.65
CA VAL A 114 7.53 6.70 0.98
C VAL A 114 7.09 5.58 0.03
N ASP A 115 5.79 5.42 -0.22
CA ASP A 115 5.30 4.40 -1.15
C ASP A 115 5.76 4.68 -2.58
N GLY A 116 5.79 5.95 -2.99
CA GLY A 116 6.36 6.36 -4.27
C GLY A 116 7.87 6.09 -4.39
N VAL A 117 8.62 6.14 -3.28
CA VAL A 117 10.03 5.74 -3.22
C VAL A 117 10.14 4.21 -3.29
N ALA A 118 9.32 3.47 -2.54
CA ALA A 118 9.33 2.01 -2.54
C ALA A 118 9.12 1.44 -3.96
N VAL A 119 8.10 1.92 -4.67
CA VAL A 119 7.82 1.48 -6.06
C VAL A 119 8.98 1.75 -7.01
N GLN A 120 9.81 2.77 -6.76
CA GLN A 120 10.97 3.10 -7.61
C GLN A 120 12.26 2.38 -7.20
N LEU A 121 12.38 1.95 -5.95
CA LEU A 121 13.57 1.27 -5.42
C LEU A 121 13.50 -0.26 -5.53
N LEU A 122 12.29 -0.83 -5.48
CA LEU A 122 12.07 -2.27 -5.48
C LEU A 122 11.87 -2.80 -6.90
N VAL A 123 12.64 -3.84 -7.25
CA VAL A 123 12.40 -4.64 -8.47
C VAL A 123 11.23 -5.60 -8.24
N HIS A 124 10.60 -6.11 -9.30
CA HIS A 124 9.40 -6.93 -9.25
C HIS A 124 9.51 -8.14 -8.30
N GLU A 125 10.69 -8.78 -8.25
CA GLU A 125 10.98 -9.93 -7.38
C GLU A 125 11.14 -9.52 -5.90
N GLU A 126 11.43 -8.25 -5.64
CA GLU A 126 11.71 -7.71 -4.31
C GLU A 126 10.46 -7.13 -3.64
N VAL A 127 9.36 -6.94 -4.37
CA VAL A 127 8.12 -6.32 -3.87
C VAL A 127 7.57 -7.05 -2.63
N GLY A 128 7.66 -8.38 -2.60
CA GLY A 128 7.25 -9.18 -1.42
C GLY A 128 8.07 -8.86 -0.16
N TYR A 129 9.39 -8.71 -0.31
CA TYR A 129 10.28 -8.31 0.78
C TYR A 129 10.03 -6.86 1.20
N GLY A 130 9.81 -5.95 0.23
CA GLY A 130 9.46 -4.55 0.49
C GLY A 130 8.20 -4.40 1.33
N ASN A 131 7.13 -5.14 0.99
CA ASN A 131 5.89 -5.14 1.75
C ASN A 131 6.08 -5.70 3.18
N THR A 132 6.90 -6.75 3.33
CA THR A 132 7.24 -7.27 4.66
C THR A 132 7.95 -6.22 5.51
N ILE A 133 8.97 -5.55 4.94
CA ILE A 133 9.70 -4.47 5.61
C ILE A 133 8.74 -3.34 6.00
N GLN A 134 7.87 -2.93 5.08
CA GLN A 134 6.86 -1.90 5.31
C GLN A 134 6.00 -2.24 6.53
N VAL A 135 5.37 -3.41 6.54
CA VAL A 135 4.45 -3.79 7.61
C VAL A 135 5.17 -3.89 8.95
N VAL A 136 6.32 -4.57 8.99
CA VAL A 136 7.08 -4.80 10.23
C VAL A 136 7.59 -3.48 10.80
N ALA A 137 8.22 -2.65 9.97
CA ALA A 137 8.78 -1.39 10.41
C ALA A 137 7.69 -0.41 10.90
N TYR A 138 6.62 -0.24 10.11
CA TYR A 138 5.47 0.59 10.48
C TYR A 138 4.88 0.18 11.83
N LYS A 139 4.68 -1.12 12.01
CA LYS A 139 4.17 -1.68 13.27
C LYS A 139 5.11 -1.45 14.44
N LEU A 140 6.42 -1.61 14.23
CA LEU A 140 7.41 -1.36 15.28
C LEU A 140 7.42 0.11 15.71
N GLY A 141 7.36 1.04 14.76
CA GLY A 141 7.24 2.48 15.04
C GLY A 141 5.95 2.82 15.78
N SER A 142 4.83 2.22 15.37
CA SER A 142 3.53 2.38 16.03
C SER A 142 3.55 1.87 17.48
N VAL A 143 4.09 0.68 17.73
CA VAL A 143 4.17 0.12 19.09
C VAL A 143 5.12 0.91 19.98
N MET A 144 6.26 1.34 19.44
CA MET A 144 7.19 2.21 20.17
C MET A 144 6.49 3.52 20.58
N ALA A 145 5.84 4.21 19.63
CA ALA A 145 5.21 5.50 19.89
C ALA A 145 3.92 5.40 20.73
N GLY A 146 3.17 4.31 20.61
CA GLY A 146 1.98 4.04 21.38
C GLY A 146 2.31 3.51 22.78
N GLY A 147 2.61 2.22 22.88
CA GLY A 147 2.84 1.53 24.15
C GLY A 147 4.20 1.82 24.79
N GLY A 148 5.25 1.94 23.98
CA GLY A 148 6.60 2.22 24.47
C GLY A 148 6.68 3.55 25.20
N LEU A 149 6.34 4.65 24.52
CA LEU A 149 6.32 5.99 25.11
C LEU A 149 5.37 6.08 26.32
N LEU A 150 4.19 5.47 26.24
CA LEU A 150 3.25 5.44 27.37
C LEU A 150 3.85 4.81 28.64
N THR A 151 4.69 3.78 28.49
CA THR A 151 5.38 3.12 29.61
C THR A 151 6.35 4.07 30.34
N PHE A 152 7.01 4.95 29.59
CA PHE A 152 7.97 5.91 30.13
C PHE A 152 7.36 7.29 30.45
N LEU A 153 6.07 7.48 30.20
CA LEU A 153 5.39 8.75 30.37
C LEU A 153 5.49 9.30 31.80
N HIS A 154 5.35 8.44 32.81
CA HIS A 154 5.48 8.86 34.21
C HIS A 154 6.91 9.24 34.61
N GLN A 155 7.92 8.64 33.95
CA GLN A 155 9.33 8.83 34.29
C GLN A 155 9.93 10.05 33.58
N LEU A 156 9.60 10.24 32.30
CA LEU A 156 10.17 11.29 31.44
C LEU A 156 9.26 12.52 31.35
N GLY A 157 7.95 12.35 31.55
CA GLY A 157 6.95 13.40 31.34
C GLY A 157 6.62 13.63 29.86
N TRP A 158 5.46 14.24 29.60
CA TRP A 158 4.92 14.47 28.26
C TRP A 158 5.92 15.22 27.36
N GLY A 159 6.45 16.34 27.84
CA GLY A 159 7.36 17.19 27.07
C GLY A 159 8.59 16.44 26.54
N ALA A 160 9.29 15.72 27.42
CA ALA A 160 10.52 15.01 27.06
C ALA A 160 10.27 13.88 26.05
N LEU A 161 9.14 13.17 26.13
CA LEU A 161 8.79 12.12 25.16
C LEU A 161 8.65 12.69 23.74
N PHE A 162 7.99 13.85 23.61
CA PHE A 162 7.83 14.47 22.30
C PHE A 162 9.14 15.10 21.78
N VAL A 163 10.02 15.59 22.67
CA VAL A 163 11.38 15.97 22.29
C VAL A 163 12.16 14.75 21.77
N TYR A 164 12.05 13.59 22.44
CA TYR A 164 12.67 12.35 21.96
C TYR A 164 12.19 11.97 20.55
N LEU A 165 10.88 12.07 20.29
CA LEU A 165 10.35 11.83 18.93
C LEU A 165 10.89 12.84 17.92
N ALA A 166 10.99 14.12 18.27
CA ALA A 166 11.59 15.13 17.41
C ALA A 166 13.04 14.78 17.04
N VAL A 167 13.82 14.24 18.00
CA VAL A 167 15.18 13.73 17.73
C VAL A 167 15.15 12.52 16.79
N VAL A 168 14.22 11.57 16.97
CA VAL A 168 14.05 10.44 16.05
C VAL A 168 13.76 10.91 14.61
N TYR A 169 12.88 11.90 14.44
CA TYR A 169 12.64 12.51 13.13
C TYR A 169 13.88 13.24 12.60
N ALA A 170 14.63 13.97 13.44
CA ALA A 170 15.86 14.65 13.03
C ALA A 170 16.94 13.66 12.54
N LEU A 171 17.09 12.52 13.21
CA LEU A 171 17.97 11.43 12.78
C LEU A 171 17.51 10.85 11.45
N ALA A 172 16.20 10.64 11.28
CA ALA A 172 15.62 10.16 10.03
C ALA A 172 15.86 11.11 8.85
N ILE A 173 15.74 12.41 9.11
CA ILE A 173 16.06 13.49 8.17
C ILE A 173 17.54 13.42 7.78
N GLY A 174 18.45 13.31 8.75
CA GLY A 174 19.89 13.22 8.50
C GLY A 174 20.27 12.00 7.66
N LEU A 175 19.71 10.83 7.97
CA LEU A 175 19.93 9.61 7.20
C LEU A 175 19.38 9.72 5.77
N THR A 176 18.19 10.30 5.61
CA THR A 176 17.57 10.52 4.29
C THR A 176 18.39 11.51 3.46
N TRP A 177 18.94 12.55 4.11
CA TRP A 177 19.82 13.53 3.46
C TRP A 177 21.08 12.88 2.90
N ILE A 178 21.77 12.07 3.72
CA ILE A 178 23.01 11.37 3.35
C ILE A 178 22.76 10.29 2.29
N SER A 179 21.60 9.64 2.33
CA SER A 179 21.26 8.61 1.35
C SER A 179 21.21 9.19 -0.08
N ASP A 180 21.91 8.54 -1.02
CA ASP A 180 21.88 8.88 -2.44
C ASP A 180 20.58 8.33 -3.09
N LEU A 181 19.44 8.74 -2.54
CA LEU A 181 18.11 8.56 -3.10
C LEU A 181 18.02 9.35 -4.42
N ARG A 182 18.69 8.86 -5.48
CA ARG A 182 18.47 9.31 -6.86
C ARG A 182 17.22 8.69 -7.40
N VAL A 183 16.11 9.06 -6.78
CA VAL A 183 14.77 8.75 -7.26
C VAL A 183 14.62 9.53 -8.57
N LYS A 184 14.57 8.83 -9.70
CA LYS A 184 14.36 9.46 -11.01
C LYS A 184 13.05 10.24 -10.94
N GLN A 185 13.14 11.56 -10.89
CA GLN A 185 11.96 12.39 -10.99
C GLN A 185 11.40 12.18 -12.40
N ARG A 186 10.36 11.35 -12.52
CA ARG A 186 9.57 11.30 -13.74
C ARG A 186 8.84 12.63 -13.77
N ARG A 187 9.44 13.64 -14.40
CA ARG A 187 8.78 14.93 -14.66
C ARG A 187 7.56 14.62 -15.51
N ALA A 188 6.41 14.46 -14.87
CA ALA A 188 5.14 14.61 -15.55
C ALA A 188 5.17 16.02 -16.14
N SER A 189 5.11 16.15 -17.47
CA SER A 189 5.09 17.45 -18.15
C SER A 189 4.02 18.35 -17.50
N MET A 190 4.30 19.64 -17.31
CA MET A 190 3.34 20.62 -16.77
C MET A 190 1.98 20.52 -17.50
N ASP A 191 2.01 20.20 -18.80
CA ASP A 191 0.81 19.99 -19.61
C ASP A 191 -0.01 18.76 -19.18
N SER A 192 0.65 17.70 -18.71
CA SER A 192 -0.03 16.51 -18.17
C SER A 192 -0.68 16.78 -16.81
N TYR A 193 -0.07 17.63 -15.96
CA TYR A 193 -0.69 18.08 -14.71
C TYR A 193 -1.85 19.04 -14.95
N ILE A 194 -1.73 20.03 -15.85
CA ILE A 194 -2.86 20.91 -16.19
C ILE A 194 -4.01 20.12 -16.81
N ARG A 195 -3.72 19.11 -17.63
CA ARG A 195 -4.75 18.18 -18.17
C ARG A 195 -5.37 17.30 -17.08
N ALA A 196 -4.58 16.77 -16.15
CA ALA A 196 -5.07 15.95 -15.04
C ALA A 196 -5.79 16.77 -13.95
N SER A 197 -5.35 18.01 -13.69
CA SER A 197 -5.95 18.94 -12.73
C SER A 197 -7.19 19.65 -13.30
N ARG A 198 -7.29 19.83 -14.64
CA ARG A 198 -8.56 20.17 -15.32
C ARG A 198 -9.48 18.95 -15.45
N SER A 199 -8.94 17.74 -15.32
CA SER A 199 -9.79 16.56 -15.27
C SER A 199 -10.47 16.52 -13.90
N ASN A 200 -11.80 16.47 -13.92
CA ASN A 200 -12.62 16.33 -12.72
C ASN A 200 -12.08 15.14 -11.91
N PRO A 201 -11.81 15.26 -10.59
CA PRO A 201 -11.39 14.13 -9.75
C PRO A 201 -12.31 12.91 -9.92
N TRP A 202 -13.59 13.16 -10.21
CA TRP A 202 -14.59 12.17 -10.56
C TRP A 202 -14.26 11.37 -11.83
N ARG A 203 -13.62 12.00 -12.81
CA ARG A 203 -13.15 11.35 -14.03
C ARG A 203 -11.98 10.41 -13.74
N ILE A 204 -11.02 10.80 -12.90
CA ILE A 204 -9.92 9.90 -12.48
C ILE A 204 -10.49 8.71 -11.72
N PHE A 205 -11.40 8.96 -10.77
CA PHE A 205 -12.07 7.90 -10.03
C PHE A 205 -12.85 6.95 -10.95
N ARG A 206 -13.57 7.51 -11.93
CA ARG A 206 -14.25 6.74 -12.96
C ARG A 206 -13.25 5.92 -13.77
N ASP A 207 -12.19 6.53 -14.27
CA ASP A 207 -11.20 5.83 -15.11
C ASP A 207 -10.55 4.66 -14.34
N ILE A 208 -10.34 4.78 -13.02
CA ILE A 208 -9.88 3.68 -12.14
C ILE A 208 -10.92 2.57 -12.02
N ILE A 209 -12.19 2.91 -11.76
CA ILE A 209 -13.28 1.92 -11.66
C ILE A 209 -13.50 1.18 -12.98
N TYR A 210 -13.22 1.82 -14.12
CA TYR A 210 -13.40 1.21 -15.43
C TYR A 210 -12.25 0.29 -15.84
N VAL A 211 -11.14 0.24 -15.09
CA VAL A 211 -10.10 -0.77 -15.32
C VAL A 211 -10.67 -2.16 -14.99
N PRO A 212 -10.58 -3.14 -15.90
CA PRO A 212 -11.03 -4.52 -15.66
C PRO A 212 -10.51 -5.06 -14.31
N ASP A 213 -11.35 -5.82 -13.61
CA ASP A 213 -11.08 -6.41 -12.29
C ASP A 213 -10.95 -5.44 -11.10
N THR A 214 -10.86 -4.13 -11.33
CA THR A 214 -10.75 -3.13 -10.24
C THR A 214 -12.00 -3.05 -9.37
N PRO A 215 -13.25 -3.00 -9.91
CA PRO A 215 -14.45 -2.95 -9.08
C PRO A 215 -14.63 -4.18 -8.20
N TRP A 216 -14.33 -5.37 -8.72
CA TRP A 216 -14.39 -6.62 -7.97
C TRP A 216 -13.36 -6.62 -6.83
N THR A 217 -12.12 -6.26 -7.14
CA THR A 217 -11.03 -6.18 -6.15
C THR A 217 -11.36 -5.14 -5.07
N ALA A 218 -11.86 -3.97 -5.46
CA ALA A 218 -12.29 -2.93 -4.53
C ALA A 218 -13.43 -3.40 -3.62
N GLY A 219 -14.45 -4.06 -4.18
CA GLY A 219 -15.56 -4.63 -3.41
C GLY A 219 -15.09 -5.71 -2.43
N PHE A 220 -14.22 -6.61 -2.88
CA PHE A 220 -13.61 -7.62 -2.02
C PHE A 220 -12.81 -7.01 -0.87
N VAL A 221 -11.89 -6.07 -1.18
CA VAL A 221 -11.08 -5.37 -0.16
C VAL A 221 -11.96 -4.61 0.82
N PHE A 222 -13.01 -3.95 0.33
CA PHE A 222 -13.95 -3.22 1.17
C PHE A 222 -14.68 -4.13 2.16
N ILE A 223 -15.28 -5.23 1.69
CA ILE A 223 -16.00 -6.20 2.54
C ILE A 223 -15.03 -6.83 3.55
N TYR A 224 -13.86 -7.27 3.08
CA TYR A 224 -12.82 -7.84 3.94
C TYR A 224 -12.41 -6.85 5.03
N LYS A 225 -12.08 -5.60 4.67
CA LYS A 225 -11.63 -4.59 5.64
C LYS A 225 -12.74 -4.16 6.59
N LEU A 226 -13.97 -4.06 6.12
CA LEU A 226 -15.11 -3.74 6.98
C LEU A 226 -15.33 -4.85 8.03
N GLY A 227 -15.30 -6.11 7.61
CA GLY A 227 -15.39 -7.26 8.52
C GLY A 227 -14.23 -7.33 9.51
N GLU A 228 -13.00 -7.14 9.03
CA GLU A 228 -11.79 -7.12 9.86
C GLU A 228 -11.86 -6.00 10.92
N GLN A 229 -12.23 -4.77 10.53
CA GLN A 229 -12.34 -3.66 11.47
C GLN A 229 -13.47 -3.86 12.49
N GLY A 230 -14.60 -4.42 12.05
CA GLY A 230 -15.70 -4.79 12.94
C GLY A 230 -15.25 -5.80 14.00
N ALA A 231 -14.53 -6.85 13.59
CA ALA A 231 -14.01 -7.87 14.49
C ALA A 231 -12.97 -7.30 15.47
N ILE A 232 -12.01 -6.51 15.00
CA ILE A 232 -10.98 -5.90 15.84
C ILE A 232 -11.60 -4.97 16.91
N ALA A 233 -12.66 -4.25 16.57
CA ALA A 233 -13.31 -3.34 17.51
C ALA A 233 -14.22 -4.06 18.53
N MET A 234 -14.99 -5.06 18.09
CA MET A 234 -16.03 -5.69 18.93
C MET A 234 -15.55 -6.92 19.69
N PHE A 235 -14.64 -7.71 19.11
CA PHE A 235 -14.21 -8.98 19.73
C PHE A 235 -13.53 -8.79 21.10
N PRO A 236 -12.64 -7.78 21.31
CA PRO A 236 -12.07 -7.55 22.64
C PRO A 236 -13.10 -7.11 23.69
N LEU A 237 -14.11 -6.33 23.28
CA LEU A 237 -15.20 -5.88 24.15
C LEU A 237 -16.09 -7.06 24.57
N PHE A 238 -16.47 -7.90 23.60
CA PHE A 238 -17.25 -9.11 23.85
C PHE A 238 -16.57 -10.03 24.87
N LEU A 239 -15.26 -10.24 24.75
CA LEU A 239 -14.51 -11.05 25.71
C LEU A 239 -14.48 -10.40 27.10
N LEU A 240 -14.36 -9.07 27.19
CA LEU A 240 -14.37 -8.37 28.47
C LEU A 240 -15.71 -8.53 29.21
N ASP A 241 -16.83 -8.51 28.48
CA ASP A 241 -18.18 -8.73 29.03
C ASP A 241 -18.41 -10.17 29.54
N HIS A 242 -17.57 -11.12 29.11
CA HIS A 242 -17.56 -12.52 29.57
C HIS A 242 -16.49 -12.79 30.64
N ASP A 243 -16.21 -11.80 31.50
CA ASP A 243 -15.27 -11.87 32.63
C ASP A 243 -13.81 -12.23 32.26
N PHE A 244 -13.42 -12.00 31.00
CA PHE A 244 -12.05 -12.22 30.58
C PHE A 244 -11.14 -11.12 31.15
N SER A 245 -10.06 -11.54 31.81
CA SER A 245 -9.10 -10.60 32.43
C SER A 245 -8.55 -9.59 31.41
N PRO A 246 -8.54 -8.27 31.74
CA PRO A 246 -7.96 -7.23 30.88
C PRO A 246 -6.50 -7.49 30.50
N GLN A 247 -5.74 -8.09 31.41
CA GLN A 247 -4.34 -8.45 31.20
C GLN A 247 -4.20 -9.54 30.12
N LYS A 248 -5.06 -10.57 30.15
CA LYS A 248 -5.09 -11.61 29.12
C LYS A 248 -5.52 -11.02 27.77
N LEU A 249 -6.52 -10.15 27.77
CA LEU A 249 -6.98 -9.45 26.58
C LEU A 249 -5.89 -8.61 25.92
N GLY A 250 -5.13 -7.86 26.72
CA GLY A 250 -3.97 -7.09 26.25
C GLY A 250 -2.85 -7.97 25.71
N PHE A 251 -2.58 -9.11 26.33
CA PHE A 251 -1.62 -10.09 25.82
C PHE A 251 -2.03 -10.66 24.45
N TRP A 252 -3.28 -11.07 24.29
CA TRP A 252 -3.79 -11.63 23.03
C TRP A 252 -3.91 -10.58 21.92
N ASN A 253 -4.55 -9.45 22.19
CA ASN A 253 -4.76 -8.39 21.18
C ASN A 253 -3.52 -7.55 20.93
N GLY A 254 -2.57 -7.50 21.86
CA GLY A 254 -1.30 -6.80 21.70
C GLY A 254 -0.23 -7.74 21.14
N VAL A 255 0.34 -8.57 22.02
CA VAL A 255 1.55 -9.36 21.70
C VAL A 255 1.24 -10.44 20.66
N VAL A 256 0.22 -11.26 20.90
CA VAL A 256 -0.07 -12.40 20.03
C VAL A 256 -0.51 -11.94 18.64
N SER A 257 -1.45 -10.99 18.56
CA SER A 257 -1.90 -10.42 17.28
C SER A 257 -0.74 -9.83 16.47
N MET A 258 0.21 -9.18 17.15
CA MET A 258 1.38 -8.57 16.52
C MET A 258 2.31 -9.63 15.94
N VAL A 259 2.58 -10.70 16.70
CA VAL A 259 3.40 -11.84 16.23
C VAL A 259 2.75 -12.51 15.02
N PHE A 260 1.45 -12.82 15.08
CA PHE A 260 0.74 -13.42 13.95
C PHE A 260 0.69 -12.49 12.74
N SER A 261 0.55 -11.19 12.95
CA SER A 261 0.55 -10.22 11.86
C SER A 261 1.92 -10.10 11.20
N ILE A 262 3.01 -10.06 11.98
CA ILE A 262 4.38 -10.05 11.46
C ILE A 262 4.68 -11.36 10.71
N ALA A 263 4.33 -12.50 11.29
CA ALA A 263 4.53 -13.81 10.68
C ALA A 263 3.72 -13.95 9.37
N GLY A 264 2.45 -13.56 9.38
CA GLY A 264 1.58 -13.58 8.21
C GLY A 264 2.09 -12.68 7.08
N SER A 265 2.52 -11.46 7.40
CA SER A 265 3.13 -10.55 6.41
C SER A 265 4.44 -11.10 5.84
N SER A 266 5.28 -11.70 6.69
CA SER A 266 6.54 -12.32 6.27
C SER A 266 6.32 -13.53 5.36
N LEU A 267 5.35 -14.39 5.70
CA LEU A 267 4.96 -15.53 4.88
C LEU A 267 4.37 -15.07 3.54
N GLY A 268 3.48 -14.08 3.55
CA GLY A 268 2.93 -13.49 2.33
C GLY A 268 4.02 -12.92 1.41
N GLY A 269 4.96 -12.17 1.99
CA GLY A 269 6.11 -11.64 1.26
C GLY A 269 7.03 -12.71 0.65
N HIS A 270 7.16 -13.88 1.30
CA HIS A 270 7.97 -14.98 0.81
C HIS A 270 7.27 -15.85 -0.26
N LEU A 271 5.95 -15.91 -0.25
CA LEU A 271 5.16 -16.73 -1.19
C LEU A 271 4.91 -16.03 -2.53
N ILE A 272 4.79 -14.70 -2.55
CA ILE A 272 4.49 -13.91 -3.76
C ILE A 272 5.56 -14.06 -4.88
N PRO A 273 6.88 -14.02 -4.60
CA PRO A 273 7.91 -14.13 -5.64
C PRO A 273 7.86 -15.46 -6.40
N ARG A 274 7.28 -16.52 -5.83
CA ARG A 274 7.23 -17.86 -6.44
C ARG A 274 6.06 -18.08 -7.40
N GLN A 275 5.03 -17.23 -7.36
CA GLN A 275 3.80 -17.45 -8.16
C GLN A 275 3.69 -16.52 -9.37
N SER A 276 4.32 -15.34 -9.33
CA SER A 276 4.25 -14.37 -10.44
C SER A 276 5.09 -14.75 -11.67
N GLY A 277 6.05 -15.67 -11.54
CA GLY A 277 6.87 -16.15 -12.66
C GLY A 277 6.17 -17.10 -13.64
N GLY A 278 4.90 -17.47 -13.41
CA GLY A 278 4.21 -18.48 -14.22
C GLY A 278 2.77 -18.15 -14.63
N ARG A 279 2.24 -16.95 -14.34
CA ARG A 279 0.78 -16.73 -14.49
C ARG A 279 0.31 -15.36 -14.98
N VAL A 280 1.17 -14.62 -15.68
CA VAL A 280 0.77 -13.35 -16.35
C VAL A 280 0.90 -13.41 -17.88
N GLU A 281 1.37 -14.53 -18.47
CA GLU A 281 1.65 -14.61 -19.92
C GLU A 281 0.60 -15.29 -20.81
N HIS A 282 -0.65 -15.43 -20.36
CA HIS A 282 -1.72 -15.95 -21.21
C HIS A 282 -2.99 -15.10 -21.15
N LEU A 283 -2.95 -13.94 -21.79
CA LEU A 283 -4.13 -13.40 -22.46
C LEU A 283 -3.78 -13.18 -23.94
N PRO A 284 -4.46 -13.88 -24.88
CA PRO A 284 -4.02 -13.95 -26.27
C PRO A 284 -4.13 -12.59 -26.98
N SER A 285 -3.09 -12.30 -27.75
CA SER A 285 -2.91 -11.19 -28.70
C SER A 285 -3.93 -11.14 -29.86
N ALA A 286 -5.13 -11.71 -29.69
CA ALA A 286 -6.12 -11.88 -30.75
C ALA A 286 -7.09 -10.70 -30.94
N LEU A 287 -6.85 -9.53 -30.33
CA LEU A 287 -7.68 -8.33 -30.52
C LEU A 287 -6.90 -7.09 -31.00
N CYS A 288 -5.65 -7.26 -31.44
CA CYS A 288 -4.92 -6.23 -32.19
C CYS A 288 -4.87 -6.62 -33.68
N GLY A 289 -6.03 -6.64 -34.33
CA GLY A 289 -6.15 -7.11 -35.70
C GLY A 289 -7.51 -6.86 -36.33
N ARG A 290 -8.13 -5.70 -36.11
CA ARG A 290 -9.27 -5.22 -36.91
C ARG A 290 -9.63 -3.76 -36.58
N ALA A 291 -9.06 -2.82 -37.32
CA ALA A 291 -9.69 -1.55 -37.71
C ALA A 291 -8.72 -0.71 -38.56
N ASN A 292 -8.77 -0.91 -39.88
CA ASN A 292 -8.86 0.14 -40.91
C ASN A 292 -8.36 -0.38 -42.25
N HIS A 293 -9.26 -1.08 -42.95
CA HIS A 293 -9.31 -1.05 -44.40
C HIS A 293 -10.42 -0.06 -44.79
N HIS A 294 -10.08 0.98 -45.53
CA HIS A 294 -10.82 1.39 -46.73
C HIS A 294 -9.86 2.17 -47.67
N PRO A 295 -10.09 2.11 -49.00
CA PRO A 295 -9.06 2.11 -50.04
C PRO A 295 -9.11 3.38 -50.91
N HIS A 296 -8.34 3.37 -52.01
CA HIS A 296 -8.28 4.33 -53.12
C HIS A 296 -7.29 5.49 -52.92
N LEU A 297 -6.40 5.87 -53.84
CA LEU A 297 -6.19 5.54 -55.26
C LEU A 297 -4.73 5.90 -55.58
N GLN A 298 -4.10 5.08 -56.41
CA GLN A 298 -2.78 5.30 -56.98
C GLN A 298 -2.96 5.89 -58.39
N HIS A 299 -2.29 7.00 -58.70
CA HIS A 299 -1.99 7.39 -60.06
C HIS A 299 -0.66 8.14 -60.11
N ASP A 300 0.27 7.55 -60.85
CA ASP A 300 1.43 8.21 -61.45
C ASP A 300 0.98 9.30 -62.43
N ASP A 301 1.71 10.41 -62.48
CA ASP A 301 1.97 11.13 -63.73
C ASP A 301 3.24 12.00 -63.61
N ALA A 302 4.05 11.93 -64.66
CA ALA A 302 5.32 12.62 -64.86
C ALA A 302 5.15 13.92 -65.67
N LEU A 303 6.25 14.70 -65.75
CA LEU A 303 6.53 15.89 -66.61
C LEU A 303 6.05 17.24 -66.02
N LEU A 304 6.84 18.33 -65.92
CA LEU A 304 7.78 18.96 -66.87
C LEU A 304 8.81 19.90 -66.17
N ALA A 305 10.06 19.90 -66.68
CA ALA A 305 10.97 21.02 -67.03
C ALA A 305 11.32 22.13 -65.98
N LYS A 306 12.50 22.76 -65.87
CA LYS A 306 13.68 22.98 -66.73
C LYS A 306 14.76 23.74 -65.90
N GLY A 307 16.07 23.49 -66.12
CA GLY A 307 17.12 24.51 -65.93
C GLY A 307 18.44 24.06 -65.26
N PRO A 308 19.66 24.39 -65.77
CA PRO A 308 20.85 23.54 -65.64
C PRO A 308 22.12 24.19 -65.02
N GLY A 309 23.17 23.37 -64.86
CA GLY A 309 24.59 23.74 -64.72
C GLY A 309 25.15 23.47 -63.32
N GLU A 310 26.33 22.91 -63.08
CA GLU A 310 27.49 22.49 -63.87
C GLU A 310 28.30 21.49 -63.02
N HIS A 311 28.87 20.45 -63.64
CA HIS A 311 30.05 19.68 -63.17
C HIS A 311 31.33 20.42 -63.64
N PRO A 312 32.59 20.07 -63.30
CA PRO A 312 33.15 18.75 -62.88
C PRO A 312 34.17 18.92 -61.72
N GLY A 313 34.95 17.96 -61.21
CA GLY A 313 35.37 16.60 -61.56
C GLY A 313 36.67 16.31 -60.77
N HIS A 314 36.97 15.03 -60.55
CA HIS A 314 38.29 14.39 -60.31
C HIS A 314 38.03 13.09 -59.49
N SER A 315 38.03 11.89 -60.09
CA SER A 315 39.18 11.02 -60.45
C SER A 315 40.09 10.69 -59.26
N LEU A 316 40.60 9.49 -58.98
CA LEU A 316 40.48 8.09 -59.44
C LEU A 316 41.46 7.32 -58.50
N GLN A 317 41.35 5.99 -58.45
CA GLN A 317 42.42 5.00 -58.17
C GLN A 317 42.88 4.61 -56.73
N LEU A 318 42.68 3.29 -56.49
CA LEU A 318 43.34 2.29 -55.62
C LEU A 318 44.82 2.02 -56.02
N PRO A 319 45.57 1.01 -55.49
CA PRO A 319 45.62 0.32 -54.17
C PRO A 319 47.09 0.18 -53.62
N GLY A 320 47.26 -0.39 -52.41
CA GLY A 320 48.58 -0.83 -51.90
C GLY A 320 48.49 -1.92 -50.82
N HIS A 321 48.92 -3.13 -51.15
CA HIS A 321 49.21 -4.30 -50.29
C HIS A 321 50.61 -4.15 -49.63
N PRO A 322 51.17 -5.12 -48.86
CA PRO A 322 50.62 -6.21 -48.01
C PRO A 322 51.32 -6.30 -46.62
N GLY A 323 50.95 -7.26 -45.74
CA GLY A 323 51.85 -7.68 -44.67
C GLY A 323 51.29 -8.42 -43.45
N SER A 324 51.31 -9.75 -43.53
CA SER A 324 51.68 -10.72 -42.47
C SER A 324 50.80 -11.05 -41.25
N LEU A 325 50.62 -12.38 -41.09
CA LEU A 325 50.61 -13.21 -39.86
C LEU A 325 49.42 -13.06 -38.89
N GLY A 326 48.68 -14.09 -38.46
CA GLY A 326 48.88 -15.54 -38.53
C GLY A 326 47.63 -16.29 -38.03
N GLN A 327 47.64 -17.61 -38.26
CA GLN A 327 46.55 -18.57 -38.11
C GLN A 327 46.18 -18.93 -36.66
N ALA A 328 44.89 -19.18 -36.43
CA ALA A 328 44.31 -20.31 -35.69
C ALA A 328 42.77 -20.13 -35.76
N GLY A 329 41.92 -20.99 -36.34
CA GLY A 329 42.01 -22.42 -36.52
C GLY A 329 41.34 -23.13 -35.35
N LEU A 330 40.00 -23.21 -35.33
CA LEU A 330 39.23 -24.34 -34.78
C LEU A 330 37.75 -24.27 -35.17
N GLN A 331 37.23 -25.45 -35.49
CA GLN A 331 36.07 -25.75 -36.33
C GLN A 331 34.75 -25.77 -35.52
N HIS A 332 33.68 -25.33 -36.18
CA HIS A 332 32.30 -25.71 -35.88
C HIS A 332 31.93 -27.01 -36.62
N PRO A 333 31.00 -27.79 -36.06
CA PRO A 333 29.77 -28.14 -36.79
C PRO A 333 28.55 -27.78 -35.91
N GLY A 334 27.40 -27.32 -36.40
CA GLY A 334 26.71 -27.69 -37.62
C GLY A 334 25.70 -28.81 -37.32
N GLY A 335 24.45 -28.46 -37.00
CA GLY A 335 23.38 -29.44 -36.78
C GLY A 335 22.04 -28.82 -36.32
N GLN A 336 21.07 -28.81 -37.23
CA GLN A 336 19.72 -28.21 -37.14
C GLN A 336 18.73 -28.97 -36.20
N PRO A 337 17.54 -28.37 -35.90
CA PRO A 337 16.63 -28.80 -34.84
C PRO A 337 15.55 -29.79 -35.32
N GLY A 338 15.14 -30.72 -34.46
CA GLY A 338 14.05 -31.66 -34.74
C GLY A 338 13.22 -32.04 -33.51
N GLY A 339 11.89 -31.85 -33.60
CA GLY A 339 10.91 -32.78 -33.03
C GLY A 339 10.45 -32.57 -31.58
N ARG A 340 9.68 -31.50 -31.29
CA ARG A 340 8.73 -31.48 -30.16
C ARG A 340 7.37 -32.04 -30.60
N ALA A 341 7.23 -33.36 -30.61
CA ALA A 341 5.95 -34.05 -30.68
C ALA A 341 6.03 -35.28 -29.77
N GLY A 342 5.26 -35.29 -28.66
CA GLY A 342 5.24 -36.45 -27.76
C GLY A 342 4.74 -36.23 -26.34
N LEU A 343 4.47 -34.99 -25.90
CA LEU A 343 4.04 -34.74 -24.50
C LEU A 343 2.55 -34.39 -24.34
N ARG A 344 1.79 -34.26 -25.43
CA ARG A 344 0.35 -33.93 -25.38
C ARG A 344 -0.59 -35.13 -25.43
N GLU A 345 -0.06 -36.34 -25.63
CA GLU A 345 -0.88 -37.54 -25.83
C GLU A 345 -0.91 -38.48 -24.61
N ARG A 346 -0.07 -38.23 -23.60
CA ARG A 346 0.06 -39.08 -22.39
C ARG A 346 -0.78 -38.65 -21.18
N LEU A 347 -1.66 -37.66 -21.31
CA LEU A 347 -2.48 -37.15 -20.20
C LEU A 347 -4.00 -37.33 -20.38
N ARG A 348 -4.46 -38.13 -21.36
CA ARG A 348 -5.90 -38.38 -21.60
C ARG A 348 -6.50 -39.58 -20.87
N HIS A 349 -5.73 -40.31 -20.07
CA HIS A 349 -6.24 -41.51 -19.38
C HIS A 349 -5.83 -41.53 -17.91
N LEU A 350 -6.51 -40.72 -17.10
CA LEU A 350 -6.65 -40.99 -15.66
C LEU A 350 -8.12 -40.77 -15.26
N PRO A 351 -8.83 -41.80 -14.75
CA PRO A 351 -10.21 -41.65 -14.32
C PRO A 351 -10.27 -41.02 -12.91
N LEU A 352 -10.96 -39.89 -12.78
CA LEU A 352 -11.34 -39.27 -11.51
C LEU A 352 -12.61 -39.96 -10.96
N PRO A 353 -12.64 -40.47 -9.72
CA PRO A 353 -13.87 -40.96 -9.12
C PRO A 353 -14.71 -39.79 -8.57
N LEU A 354 -15.89 -39.59 -9.16
CA LEU A 354 -16.93 -38.68 -8.65
C LEU A 354 -17.62 -39.33 -7.45
N LEU A 355 -17.47 -38.74 -6.26
CA LEU A 355 -18.27 -39.06 -5.07
C LEU A 355 -19.62 -38.29 -5.12
N PRO A 356 -20.78 -38.95 -4.94
CA PRO A 356 -22.08 -38.27 -4.97
C PRO A 356 -22.40 -37.60 -3.63
N LEU A 357 -22.79 -36.32 -3.69
CA LEU A 357 -23.36 -35.57 -2.56
C LEU A 357 -24.73 -36.18 -2.20
N ARG A 358 -24.82 -36.87 -1.06
CA ARG A 358 -26.10 -37.24 -0.44
C ARG A 358 -26.69 -36.04 0.30
N HIS A 359 -27.89 -35.64 -0.12
CA HIS A 359 -28.79 -34.73 0.59
C HIS A 359 -29.10 -35.26 2.00
N VAL A 360 -28.71 -34.51 3.04
CA VAL A 360 -29.24 -34.69 4.40
C VAL A 360 -30.51 -33.83 4.49
N ARG A 361 -31.66 -34.51 4.54
CA ARG A 361 -33.00 -33.94 4.73
C ARG A 361 -33.17 -33.68 6.22
N ALA A 362 -33.23 -32.41 6.64
CA ALA A 362 -33.56 -32.05 8.00
C ALA A 362 -35.05 -32.36 8.27
N ALA A 363 -35.31 -33.28 9.20
CA ALA A 363 -36.63 -33.54 9.75
C ALA A 363 -36.90 -32.53 10.86
N GLY A 364 -37.87 -31.63 10.67
CA GLY A 364 -38.40 -30.79 11.73
C GLY A 364 -39.52 -31.52 12.50
N PRO A 365 -39.60 -31.40 13.83
CA PRO A 365 -40.75 -31.90 14.57
C PRO A 365 -41.94 -30.94 14.44
N ARG A 366 -43.07 -31.48 14.01
CA ARG A 366 -44.40 -30.88 14.13
C ARG A 366 -44.82 -30.89 15.59
N LEU A 367 -45.26 -29.74 16.11
CA LEU A 367 -46.14 -29.68 17.27
C LEU A 367 -47.40 -28.92 16.87
N THR A 368 -48.49 -29.67 16.77
CA THR A 368 -49.86 -29.22 16.55
C THR A 368 -50.59 -29.16 17.88
N GLY A 369 -51.43 -28.13 18.03
CA GLY A 369 -52.60 -28.10 18.91
C GLY A 369 -52.39 -27.51 20.31
N THR A 370 -53.32 -26.84 20.97
CA THR A 370 -54.61 -26.18 20.65
C THR A 370 -55.15 -25.73 22.02
N HIS A 371 -55.91 -24.62 22.07
CA HIS A 371 -56.74 -24.14 23.21
C HIS A 371 -55.96 -23.63 24.46
N ARG A 372 -56.39 -22.61 25.23
CA ARG A 372 -57.72 -22.08 25.53
C ARG A 372 -57.60 -20.65 26.13
N LYS A 373 -58.61 -19.81 25.88
CA LYS A 373 -58.97 -18.58 26.61
C LYS A 373 -59.17 -18.83 28.11
N THR A 374 -58.85 -17.84 28.96
CA THR A 374 -59.67 -17.25 30.07
C THR A 374 -58.79 -16.32 30.95
N THR A 375 -58.96 -14.98 30.91
CA THR A 375 -59.72 -14.11 31.87
C THR A 375 -59.10 -13.87 33.26
N ARG A 376 -58.80 -12.58 33.52
CA ARG A 376 -59.27 -11.74 34.67
C ARG A 376 -58.60 -11.87 36.07
N GLY A 377 -58.38 -10.70 36.69
CA GLY A 377 -58.20 -10.46 38.14
C GLY A 377 -56.80 -9.90 38.48
N GLU A 378 -56.61 -8.60 38.77
CA GLU A 378 -56.88 -7.85 40.02
C GLU A 378 -55.81 -8.00 41.13
N GLY A 379 -55.48 -6.87 41.78
CA GLY A 379 -54.67 -6.72 43.00
C GLY A 379 -53.32 -6.03 42.74
N SER A 380 -53.09 -4.73 42.99
CA SER A 380 -53.26 -3.90 44.21
C SER A 380 -52.38 -4.33 45.40
N GLY A 381 -51.61 -3.37 45.94
CA GLY A 381 -50.80 -3.44 47.17
C GLY A 381 -49.33 -3.09 46.91
N ALA A 382 -48.81 -1.86 47.09
CA ALA A 382 -48.69 -1.00 48.28
C ALA A 382 -47.54 -1.40 49.24
N ALA A 383 -46.84 -0.36 49.72
CA ALA A 383 -45.74 -0.32 50.71
C ALA A 383 -44.37 -0.83 50.21
N THR A 384 -43.23 -0.14 50.39
CA THR A 384 -42.85 0.97 51.28
C THR A 384 -41.61 1.66 50.69
#